data_AF-A0A7I7MSL8-F1
#
_entry.id   AF-A0A7I7MSL8-F1
#
_cell.length_a   1.000
_cell.length_b   1.000
_cell.length_c   1.000
_cell.angle_alpha   90.00
_cell.angle_beta   90.00
_cell.angle_gamma   90.00
#
_symmetry.space_group_name_H-M   'P 1'
#
loop_
_entity.id
_entity.type
_entity.pdbx_description
1 polymer ?
#
loop_
_entity_poly.entity_id
_entity_poly.type
_entity_poly.pdbx_seq_one_letter_code
_entity_poly.pdbx_strand_id
1 'polypeptide(L)' 'MKLSVSLSDDDVAILDAYVKRAGLPSRSAGLQHAIRVLRYPTLEDDYANAWQEWSAAGDTDAWEQTVGDGVGDAPR' A
#
# COMPACT_ATOMS: atom_id res chain seq x y z
N MET A 1 9.94 -15.03 -13.87
CA MET A 1 10.96 -14.74 -14.90
C MET A 1 12.31 -14.51 -14.23
N LYS A 2 13.36 -15.19 -14.72
CA LYS A 2 14.81 -14.98 -14.46
C LYS A 2 15.34 -13.68 -15.06
N LEU A 3 15.82 -12.70 -14.30
CA LEU A 3 16.58 -11.57 -14.85
C LEU A 3 17.90 -11.39 -14.09
N SER A 4 18.95 -11.02 -14.82
CA SER A 4 20.22 -10.57 -14.25
C SER A 4 20.29 -9.06 -14.39
N VAL A 5 20.57 -8.35 -13.30
CA VAL A 5 20.65 -6.88 -13.26
C VAL A 5 21.93 -6.46 -12.56
N SER A 6 22.50 -5.35 -13.00
CA SER A 6 23.66 -4.71 -12.36
C SER A 6 23.17 -3.45 -11.64
N LEU A 7 23.48 -3.36 -10.35
CA LEU A 7 23.13 -2.23 -9.48
C LEU A 7 24.38 -1.83 -8.69
N SER A 8 24.44 -0.57 -8.23
CA SER A 8 25.49 -0.13 -7.32
C SER A 8 25.31 -0.77 -5.93
N ASP A 9 26.38 -0.80 -5.12
CA ASP A 9 26.29 -1.30 -3.74
C ASP A 9 25.29 -0.47 -2.91
N ASP A 10 25.22 0.84 -3.16
CA ASP A 10 24.28 1.75 -2.49
C ASP A 10 22.82 1.43 -2.85
N ASP A 11 22.52 1.16 -4.12
CA ASP A 11 21.17 0.76 -4.55
C ASP A 11 20.74 -0.55 -3.90
N VAL A 12 21.66 -1.51 -3.77
CA VAL A 12 21.40 -2.79 -3.10
C VAL A 12 21.17 -2.57 -1.59
N ALA A 13 21.93 -1.68 -0.96
CA ALA A 13 21.74 -1.35 0.46
C ALA A 13 20.38 -0.70 0.73
N ILE A 14 19.94 0.22 -0.13
CA ILE A 14 18.61 0.83 -0.05
C ILE A 14 17.51 -0.22 -0.21
N LEU A 15 17.65 -1.11 -1.21
CA LEU A 15 16.70 -2.20 -1.45
C LEU A 15 16.59 -3.15 -0.25
N ASP A 16 17.72 -3.54 0.35
CA ASP A 16 17.73 -4.44 1.50
C ASP A 16 17.11 -3.79 2.74
N ALA A 17 17.39 -2.51 2.99
CA ALA A 17 16.77 -1.75 4.06
C ALA A 17 15.24 -1.68 3.88
N TYR A 18 14.77 -1.45 2.65
CA TYR A 18 13.36 -1.45 2.32
C TYR A 18 12.70 -2.82 2.56
N VAL A 19 13.30 -3.89 2.03
CA VAL A 19 12.82 -5.27 2.19
C VAL A 19 12.68 -5.64 3.66
N LYS A 20 13.68 -5.31 4.49
CA LYS A 20 13.64 -5.56 5.93
C LYS A 20 12.54 -4.76 6.63
N ARG A 21 12.43 -3.46 6.33
CA ARG A 21 11.42 -2.58 6.95
C ARG A 21 10.00 -2.99 6.61
N ALA A 22 9.75 -3.39 5.37
CA ALA A 22 8.44 -3.80 4.89
C ALA A 22 8.13 -5.29 5.15
N GLY A 23 9.04 -6.04 5.78
CA GLY A 23 8.85 -7.47 6.07
C GLY A 23 8.75 -8.35 4.82
N LEU A 24 9.39 -7.95 3.72
CA LEU A 24 9.29 -8.65 2.45
C LEU A 24 10.19 -9.90 2.41
N PRO A 25 9.76 -10.97 1.72
CA PRO A 25 10.47 -12.25 1.76
C PRO A 25 11.75 -12.29 0.90
N SER A 26 11.97 -11.30 0.02
CA SER A 26 13.13 -11.28 -0.88
C SER A 26 13.38 -9.92 -1.53
N ARG A 27 14.60 -9.74 -2.06
CA ARG A 27 14.95 -8.60 -2.94
C ARG A 27 14.05 -8.50 -4.17
N SER A 28 13.66 -9.62 -4.78
CA SER A 28 12.73 -9.62 -5.92
C SER A 28 11.35 -9.10 -5.54
N ALA A 29 10.86 -9.40 -4.33
CA ALA A 29 9.62 -8.80 -3.82
C ALA A 29 9.76 -7.29 -3.60
N GLY A 30 10.93 -6.84 -3.09
CA GLY A 30 11.27 -5.42 -3.00
C GLY A 30 11.26 -4.71 -4.36
N LEU A 31 11.89 -5.29 -5.38
CA LEU A 31 11.88 -4.76 -6.76
C LEU A 31 10.47 -4.73 -7.35
N GLN A 32 9.67 -5.78 -7.12
CA GLN A 32 8.28 -5.79 -7.58
C GLN A 32 7.44 -4.68 -6.92
N HIS A 33 7.69 -4.40 -5.65
CA HIS A 33 7.08 -3.26 -4.96
C HIS A 33 7.55 -1.93 -5.57
N ALA A 34 8.84 -1.75 -5.81
CA ALA A 34 9.38 -0.53 -6.43
C ALA A 34 8.78 -0.29 -7.83
N ILE A 35 8.64 -1.33 -8.66
CA ILE A 35 7.98 -1.24 -9.98
C ILE A 35 6.52 -0.79 -9.84
N ARG A 36 5.81 -1.23 -8.80
CA ARG A 36 4.44 -0.79 -8.54
C ARG A 36 4.38 0.70 -8.18
N VAL A 37 5.32 1.18 -7.37
CA VAL A 37 5.43 2.61 -7.03
C VAL A 37 5.72 3.43 -8.29
N LEU A 38 6.62 2.97 -9.17
CA LEU A 38 6.88 3.63 -10.45
C LEU A 38 5.64 3.69 -11.37
N ARG A 39 4.73 2.71 -11.27
CA ARG A 39 3.48 2.68 -12.03
C ARG A 39 2.44 3.68 -11.53
N TYR A 40 2.46 3.99 -10.24
CA TYR A 40 1.51 4.90 -9.60
C TYR A 40 2.28 5.91 -8.74
N PRO A 41 3.04 6.83 -9.37
CA PRO A 41 3.94 7.74 -8.65
C PRO A 41 3.22 8.81 -7.83
N THR A 42 1.93 9.02 -8.06
CA THR A 42 1.06 10.01 -7.39
C THR A 42 0.03 9.35 -6.47
N LEU A 43 0.20 8.05 -6.16
CA LEU A 43 -0.83 7.28 -5.47
C LEU A 43 -1.21 7.89 -4.11
N GLU A 44 -0.23 8.47 -3.41
CA GLU A 44 -0.46 9.19 -2.15
C GLU A 44 -1.40 10.40 -2.32
N ASP A 45 -1.16 11.22 -3.34
CA ASP A 45 -2.01 12.38 -3.65
C ASP A 45 -3.39 11.92 -4.15
N ASP A 46 -3.44 10.86 -4.96
CA ASP A 46 -4.67 10.29 -5.46
C ASP A 46 -5.57 9.78 -4.32
N TYR A 47 -4.99 9.12 -3.30
CA TYR A 47 -5.71 8.73 -2.09
C TYR A 47 -6.17 9.93 -1.27
N ALA A 48 -5.33 10.96 -1.11
CA ALA A 48 -5.69 12.17 -0.38
C ALA A 48 -6.91 12.87 -1.03
N ASN A 49 -6.89 13.01 -2.35
CA ASN A 49 -8.00 13.59 -3.12
C ASN A 49 -9.26 12.72 -3.01
N ALA A 50 -9.13 11.40 -3.16
CA ALA A 50 -10.27 10.49 -3.06
C ALA A 50 -10.94 10.53 -1.67
N TRP A 51 -10.16 10.62 -0.60
CA TRP A 51 -10.71 10.79 0.76
C TRP A 51 -11.37 12.15 0.96
N GLN A 52 -10.81 13.21 0.36
CA GLN A 52 -11.42 14.53 0.40
C GLN A 52 -12.77 14.55 -0.35
N GLU A 53 -12.85 13.92 -1.52
CA GLU A 53 -14.10 13.77 -2.28
C GLU A 53 -15.15 12.99 -1.49
N TRP A 54 -14.77 11.85 -0.92
CA TRP A 54 -15.65 11.02 -0.09
C TRP A 54 -16.21 11.76 1.13
N SER A 55 -15.35 12.49 1.84
CA SER A 55 -15.78 13.29 2.99
C SER A 55 -16.67 14.46 2.57
N ALA A 56 -16.34 15.15 1.48
CA ALA A 56 -17.13 16.29 0.98
C ALA A 56 -18.52 15.87 0.47
N ALA A 57 -18.66 14.66 -0.05
CA ALA A 57 -19.95 14.09 -0.47
C ALA A 57 -20.85 13.69 0.72
N GLY A 58 -20.32 13.66 1.95
CA GLY A 58 -21.03 13.16 3.13
C GLY A 58 -21.15 11.63 3.17
N ASP A 59 -20.43 10.93 2.29
CA ASP A 59 -20.48 9.46 2.20
C ASP A 59 -19.94 8.81 3.47
N THR A 60 -19.05 9.49 4.20
CA THR A 60 -18.61 9.00 5.53
C THR A 60 -19.80 8.81 6.47
N ASP A 61 -20.62 9.84 6.66
CA ASP A 61 -21.76 9.78 7.58
C ASP A 61 -22.82 8.76 7.12
N ALA A 62 -23.03 8.64 5.81
CA ALA A 62 -23.96 7.68 5.23
C ALA A 62 -23.54 6.23 5.50
N TRP A 63 -22.24 5.93 5.38
CA TRP A 63 -21.71 4.57 5.53
C TRP A 63 -21.31 4.20 6.96
N GLU A 64 -21.04 5.19 7.83
CA GLU A 64 -20.68 5.01 9.25
C GLU A 64 -21.68 4.10 9.99
N GLN A 65 -22.97 4.20 9.67
CA GLN A 65 -24.04 3.42 10.32
C GLN A 65 -23.91 1.91 10.14
N THR A 66 -23.20 1.47 9.10
CA THR A 66 -23.04 0.04 8.75
C THR A 66 -21.74 -0.56 9.27
N VAL A 67 -20.87 0.22 9.92
CA VAL A 67 -19.54 -0.23 10.36
C VAL A 67 -19.61 -1.39 11.38
N GLY A 68 -20.71 -1.48 12.13
CA GLY A 68 -20.93 -2.49 13.18
C GLY A 68 -21.73 -3.72 12.73
N ASP A 69 -22.16 -3.78 11.48
CA ASP A 69 -23.01 -4.86 10.99
C ASP A 69 -22.26 -6.20 11.00
N GLY A 70 -22.83 -7.24 11.62
CA GLY A 70 -22.29 -8.60 11.64
C GLY A 70 -21.14 -8.87 12.62
N VAL A 71 -20.67 -7.85 13.36
CA VAL A 71 -19.63 -7.99 14.41
C VAL A 71 -20.17 -7.81 15.84
N GLY A 72 -21.43 -7.40 15.99
CA GLY A 72 -22.15 -7.39 17.26
C GLY A 72 -22.46 -8.81 17.75
N ASP A 73 -22.18 -9.07 19.03
CA ASP A 73 -22.26 -10.38 19.70
C ASP A 73 -23.55 -11.14 19.36
N ALA A 74 -23.44 -12.20 18.55
CA ALA A 74 -24.52 -13.17 18.41
C ALA A 74 -24.55 -13.98 19.71
N PRO A 75 -25.70 -14.08 20.41
CA PRO A 75 -25.78 -14.90 21.63
C PRO A 75 -25.38 -16.33 21.26
N ARG A 76 -24.24 -16.77 21.81
CA ARG A 76 -23.71 -18.13 21.68
C ARG A 76 -24.55 -19.12 22.47
#